data_AF-A0AAW4KW26-F1
#
_entry.id   AF-A0AAW4KW26-F1
#
_cell.length_a   1.000
_cell.length_b   1.000
_cell.length_c   1.000
_cell.angle_alpha   90.00
_cell.angle_beta   90.00
_cell.angle_gamma   90.00
#
_symmetry.space_group_name_H-M   'P 1'
#
loop_
_entity.id
_entity.type
_entity.pdbx_description
1 polymer ?
#
loop_
_entity_poly.entity_id
_entity_poly.type
_entity_poly.pdbx_seq_one_letter_code
_entity_poly.pdbx_strand_id
1 'polypeptide(L)'
;TLDHRLGGDWHLKAAYTHRQSDTDGKVYYGGAGFPNPDRSGMTAWASHMRGTSRMEAIDLNLAGSYTLLGREHALMMGYGEAAQRD
;
A
#
# COMPACT_ATOMS: atom_id res chain seq x y z
N THR A 1 -0.37 -12.44 8.79
CA THR A 1 -1.58 -13.09 8.25
C THR A 1 -1.97 -14.23 9.15
N LEU A 2 -3.24 -14.62 9.14
CA LEU A 2 -3.81 -15.75 9.87
C LEU A 2 -4.47 -16.67 8.84
N ASP A 3 -4.20 -17.96 8.93
CA ASP A 3 -4.88 -19.00 8.18
C ASP A 3 -5.43 -20.00 9.20
N HIS A 4 -6.73 -20.26 9.14
CA HIS A 4 -7.39 -21.14 10.06
C HIS A 4 -8.41 -22.04 9.36
N ARG A 5 -8.37 -23.33 9.69
CA ARG A 5 -9.35 -24.31 9.23
C ARG A 5 -10.47 -24.40 10.27
N LEU A 6 -11.67 -23.94 9.89
CA LEU A 6 -12.81 -23.83 10.81
C LEU A 6 -13.48 -25.18 11.07
N GLY A 7 -13.51 -26.06 10.06
CA GLY A 7 -14.17 -27.37 10.13
C GLY A 7 -14.53 -27.89 8.75
N GLY A 8 -14.59 -29.22 8.58
CA GLY A 8 -14.68 -29.81 7.24
C GLY A 8 -13.53 -29.28 6.38
N ASP A 9 -13.82 -28.89 5.15
CA ASP A 9 -12.92 -28.26 4.18
C ASP A 9 -12.98 -26.72 4.17
N TRP A 10 -13.54 -26.09 5.20
CA TRP A 10 -13.61 -24.64 5.28
C TRP A 10 -12.30 -24.01 5.75
N HIS A 11 -11.85 -23.00 5.01
CA HIS A 11 -10.63 -22.23 5.24
C HIS A 11 -10.95 -20.74 5.38
N LEU A 12 -10.49 -20.14 6.47
CA LEU A 12 -10.54 -18.71 6.72
C LEU A 12 -9.11 -18.14 6.66
N LYS A 13 -8.91 -17.14 5.82
CA LYS A 13 -7.67 -16.37 5.73
C LYS A 13 -7.93 -14.92 6.09
N ALA A 14 -7.14 -14.38 7.00
CA ALA A 14 -7.16 -12.98 7.36
C ALA A 14 -5.76 -12.36 7.21
N ALA A 15 -5.67 -11.18 6.63
CA ALA A 15 -4.45 -10.40 6.53
C ALA A 15 -4.68 -9.00 7.08
N TYR A 16 -3.71 -8.50 7.84
CA TYR A 16 -3.63 -7.11 8.23
C TYR A 16 -2.27 -6.58 7.80
N THR A 17 -2.27 -5.47 7.07
CA THR A 17 -1.07 -4.81 6.58
C THR A 17 -0.99 -3.43 7.18
N HIS A 18 0.13 -3.15 7.85
CA HIS A 18 0.48 -1.83 8.34
C HIS A 18 1.73 -1.34 7.62
N ARG A 19 1.64 -0.18 6.96
CA ARG A 19 2.77 0.42 6.25
C ARG A 19 2.89 1.89 6.63
N GLN A 20 4.08 2.28 7.07
CA GLN A 20 4.47 3.68 7.23
C GLN A 20 5.59 3.99 6.24
N SER A 21 5.48 5.12 5.57
CA SER A 21 6.47 5.61 4.62
C SER A 21 6.85 7.04 4.98
N ASP A 22 8.10 7.24 5.37
CA ASP A 22 8.65 8.56 5.66
C ASP A 22 9.45 9.04 4.46
N THR A 23 9.13 10.25 3.98
CA THR A 23 9.82 10.90 2.87
C THR A 23 10.57 12.11 3.43
N ASP A 24 11.89 12.14 3.30
CA ASP A 24 12.73 13.32 3.52
C ASP A 24 13.62 13.51 2.29
N GLY A 25 13.20 14.43 1.42
CA GLY A 25 13.86 14.72 0.15
C GLY A 25 14.39 16.15 0.15
N LYS A 26 15.70 16.31 -0.05
CA LYS A 26 16.33 17.60 -0.32
C LYS A 26 16.72 17.64 -1.78
N VAL A 27 16.18 18.61 -2.50
CA VAL A 27 16.47 18.82 -3.92
C VAL A 27 17.25 20.11 -4.07
N TYR A 28 18.36 20.02 -4.79
CA TYR A 28 19.12 21.18 -5.26
C TYR A 28 19.24 21.06 -6.78
N TYR A 29 18.67 22.01 -7.51
CA TYR A 29 18.68 21.99 -8.97
C TYR A 29 19.01 23.37 -9.54
N GLY A 30 19.74 23.39 -10.65
CA GLY A 30 20.05 24.62 -11.38
C GLY A 30 18.80 25.15 -12.05
N GLY A 31 18.12 26.09 -11.40
CA GLY A 31 16.79 26.55 -11.75
C GLY A 31 16.70 27.42 -12.99
N ALA A 32 17.71 28.25 -13.25
CA ALA A 32 17.72 29.12 -14.43
C ALA A 32 19.11 29.66 -14.77
N GLY A 33 19.30 29.99 -16.06
CA GLY A 33 20.45 30.75 -16.57
C GLY A 33 21.62 29.89 -17.08
N PHE A 34 22.61 30.55 -17.69
CA PHE A 34 23.83 29.92 -18.24
C PHE A 34 25.06 30.43 -17.48
N PRO A 35 26.08 29.58 -17.25
CA PRO A 35 27.27 30.00 -16.54
C PRO A 35 28.06 31.06 -17.34
N ASN A 36 28.31 32.19 -16.71
CA ASN A 36 29.18 33.25 -17.22
C ASN A 36 30.66 32.96 -16.86
N PRO A 37 31.64 33.54 -17.57
CA PRO A 37 33.08 33.35 -17.29
C PRO A 37 33.52 33.80 -15.90
N ASP A 38 32.78 34.72 -15.28
CA ASP A 38 32.99 35.25 -13.94
C ASP A 38 32.35 34.40 -12.83
N ARG A 39 31.82 33.22 -13.18
CA ARG A 39 31.08 32.28 -12.31
C ARG A 39 29.69 32.76 -11.88
N SER A 40 29.16 33.82 -12.49
CA SER A 40 27.77 34.25 -12.32
C SER A 40 26.85 33.59 -13.36
N GLY A 41 25.58 33.98 -13.42
CA GLY A 41 24.67 33.61 -14.52
C GLY A 41 23.83 32.35 -14.30
N MET A 42 24.12 31.55 -13.29
CA MET A 42 23.26 30.44 -12.84
C MET A 42 22.57 30.76 -11.51
N THR A 43 21.27 30.49 -11.46
CA THR A 43 20.46 30.54 -10.24
C THR A 43 20.09 29.11 -9.85
N ALA A 44 20.34 28.73 -8.60
CA ALA A 44 19.91 27.43 -8.09
C ALA A 44 18.66 27.57 -7.23
N TRP A 45 17.80 26.56 -7.30
CA TRP A 45 16.67 26.42 -6.39
C TRP A 45 16.91 25.26 -5.45
N ALA A 46 16.58 25.48 -4.19
CA ALA A 46 16.58 24.45 -3.16
C ALA A 46 15.13 24.21 -2.72
N SER A 47 14.75 22.94 -2.61
CA SER A 47 13.47 22.54 -2.06
C SER A 47 13.66 21.44 -1.02
N HIS A 48 12.87 21.53 0.05
CA HIS A 48 12.81 20.51 1.09
C HIS A 48 11.39 19.96 1.14
N MET A 49 11.26 18.67 0.86
CA MET A 49 9.98 17.95 0.93
C MET A 49 10.04 16.95 2.07
N ARG A 50 9.07 17.06 2.98
CA ARG A 50 8.82 16.09 4.03
C ARG A 50 7.37 15.65 3.99
N GLY A 51 7.15 14.36 4.15
CA GLY A 51 5.80 13.79 4.27
C GLY A 51 5.87 12.40 4.89
N THR A 52 4.94 12.12 5.79
CA THR A 52 4.74 10.78 6.35
C THR A 52 3.42 10.28 5.79
N SER A 53 3.42 9.09 5.20
CA SER A 53 2.18 8.45 4.73
C SER A 53 2.00 7.12 5.44
N ARG A 54 0.81 6.90 5.98
CA ARG A 54 0.41 5.71 6.73
C ARG A 54 -0.70 5.00 5.97
N MET A 55 -0.50 3.73 5.69
CA MET A 55 -1.48 2.88 5.02
C MET A 55 -1.80 1.68 5.90
N GLU A 56 -3.09 1.40 6.04
CA GLU A 56 -3.62 0.24 6.74
C GLU A 56 -4.55 -0.51 5.80
N ALA A 57 -4.40 -1.83 5.72
CA ALA A 57 -5.27 -2.68 4.93
C ALA A 57 -5.67 -3.93 5.70
N ILE A 58 -6.93 -4.33 5.57
CA ILE A 58 -7.50 -5.56 6.13
C ILE A 58 -8.07 -6.36 4.97
N ASP A 59 -7.73 -7.65 4.92
CA ASP A 59 -8.31 -8.61 3.96
C ASP A 59 -8.81 -9.83 4.71
N LEU A 60 -10.03 -10.27 4.41
CA LEU A 60 -10.70 -11.44 4.95
C LEU A 60 -11.20 -12.30 3.79
N ASN A 61 -10.88 -13.59 3.81
CA ASN A 61 -11.28 -14.54 2.78
C ASN A 61 -11.79 -15.82 3.43
N LEU A 62 -12.95 -16.30 2.98
CA LEU A 62 -13.56 -17.53 3.44
C LEU A 62 -13.89 -18.41 2.24
N ALA A 63 -13.45 -19.66 2.28
CA ALA A 63 -13.62 -20.63 1.22
C ALA A 63 -14.00 -22.00 1.79
N GLY A 64 -14.87 -22.74 1.11
CA GLY A 64 -15.22 -24.11 1.47
C GLY A 64 -16.35 -24.66 0.59
N SER A 65 -16.68 -25.94 0.77
CA SER A 65 -17.80 -26.57 0.10
C SER A 65 -18.99 -26.81 1.03
N TYR A 66 -20.18 -26.92 0.42
CA TYR A 66 -21.41 -27.25 1.11
C TYR A 66 -22.36 -28.04 0.21
N THR A 67 -23.15 -28.92 0.79
CA THR A 67 -24.18 -29.68 0.06
C THR A 67 -25.51 -28.93 0.11
N LEU A 68 -26.11 -28.68 -1.04
CA LEU A 68 -27.42 -28.05 -1.18
C LEU A 68 -28.19 -28.68 -2.35
N LEU A 69 -29.45 -29.08 -2.11
CA LEU A 69 -30.32 -29.77 -3.08
C LEU A 69 -29.71 -31.07 -3.65
N GLY A 70 -29.01 -31.83 -2.82
CA GLY A 70 -28.37 -33.09 -3.23
C GLY A 70 -27.14 -32.92 -4.12
N ARG A 71 -26.62 -31.70 -4.26
CA ARG A 71 -25.40 -31.39 -5.02
C ARG A 71 -24.40 -30.68 -4.13
N GLU A 72 -23.12 -30.87 -4.44
CA GLU A 72 -22.02 -30.18 -3.78
C GLU A 72 -21.72 -28.87 -4.50
N HIS A 73 -21.56 -27.79 -3.73
CA HIS A 73 -21.29 -26.44 -4.21
C HIS A 73 -20.07 -25.90 -3.49
N ALA A 74 -19.25 -25.13 -4.20
CA ALA A 74 -18.13 -24.41 -3.61
C ALA A 74 -18.51 -22.94 -3.40
N LEU A 75 -18.18 -22.41 -2.23
CA LEU A 75 -18.31 -21.00 -1.91
C LEU A 75 -16.93 -20.39 -1.69
N MET A 76 -16.69 -19.25 -2.33
CA MET A 76 -15.58 -18.37 -2.01
C MET A 76 -16.09 -16.95 -1.89
N MET A 77 -15.78 -16.31 -0.78
CA MET A 77 -16.14 -14.92 -0.51
C MET A 77 -14.95 -14.21 0.15
N GLY A 78 -14.75 -12.96 -0.24
CA GLY A 78 -13.67 -12.12 0.27
C GLY A 78 -14.16 -10.70 0.53
N TYR A 79 -13.57 -10.06 1.52
CA TYR A 79 -13.77 -8.66 1.86
C TYR A 79 -12.42 -8.02 2.13
N GLY A 80 -12.17 -6.86 1.55
CA GLY A 80 -10.93 -6.11 1.75
C GLY A 80 -11.20 -4.61 1.85
N GLU A 81 -10.54 -3.96 2.79
CA GLU A 81 -10.57 -2.51 2.96
C GLU A 81 -9.15 -1.98 3.13
N ALA A 82 -8.84 -0.87 2.47
CA ALA A 82 -7.58 -0.17 2.60
C ALA A 82 -7.82 1.32 2.84
N ALA A 83 -7.14 1.88 3.83
CA ALA A 83 -7.16 3.29 4.17
C ALA A 83 -5.74 3.85 4.13
N GLN A 84 -5.58 5.00 3.47
CA GLN A 84 -4.35 5.78 3.46
C GLN A 84 -4.58 7.12 4.17
N ARG A 85 -3.59 7.55 4.97
CA ARG A 85 -3.57 8.81 5.69
C ARG A 85 -2.20 9.45 5.52
N ASP A 86 -2.18 10.75 5.28
CA ASP A 86 -0.97 11.58 5.19
C ASP A 86 -0.84 12.49 6.42
#